data_AF-A0A254P130-F1
#
_entry.id   AF-A0A254P130-F1
#
_cell.length_a   1.000
_cell.length_b   1.000
_cell.length_c   1.000
_cell.angle_alpha   90.00
_cell.angle_beta   90.00
_cell.angle_gamma   90.00
#
_symmetry.space_group_name_H-M   'P 1'
#
loop_
_entity.id
_entity.type
_entity.pdbx_description
1 polymer ?
#
loop_
_entity_poly.entity_id
_entity_poly.type
_entity_poly.pdbx_seq_one_letter_code
_entity_poly.pdbx_strand_id
1 'polypeptide(L)'
;MKKQVQLDRIVWKLKMAARRDEALKEFGAARHGYRMNETLDATQIASFEAAAGVTLPEEFSEFLQVVGNGGAGPYYGVTPLKLGERADRLRADCLLSPDMSQARWNELTAFLEETALSRAEKEQRLNELYGGLLEIGAMGWTFEMRLVLTGRHRGRIVYIDRTHQIPYFTYEANFLEWYERWLDEIIGGYDTGWFAMERSEGDRGMVDFYLSSLEEKVKVSAIQGMHKLKKLKPETIDFLSEQCEERSAAVRIAALEVLSQKEYAAAIPFLARALDSKLAEERLNAVRQIGIRSDAELAALLERRLPECGTHARELLERNARDENAEIREETQRLLSKFRVKVNKS
;
A
#
# COMPACT_ATOMS: atom_id res chain seq x y z
N MET A 1 -3.77 -37.43 2.31
CA MET A 1 -3.86 -37.43 3.80
C MET A 1 -3.21 -36.18 4.43
N LYS A 2 -1.96 -35.81 4.11
CA LYS A 2 -1.33 -34.59 4.67
C LYS A 2 -2.02 -33.27 4.24
N LYS A 3 -2.44 -33.15 2.97
CA LYS A 3 -3.12 -31.95 2.44
C LYS A 3 -4.53 -31.74 3.00
N GLN A 4 -5.36 -32.79 3.06
CA GLN A 4 -6.68 -32.72 3.72
C GLN A 4 -6.58 -32.21 5.17
N VAL A 5 -5.62 -32.72 5.94
CA VAL A 5 -5.36 -32.25 7.32
C VAL A 5 -4.97 -30.77 7.35
N GLN A 6 -4.23 -30.27 6.36
CA GLN A 6 -3.89 -28.85 6.24
C GLN A 6 -5.13 -28.00 5.92
N LEU A 7 -5.99 -28.43 5.00
CA LEU A 7 -7.23 -27.72 4.66
C LEU A 7 -8.19 -27.65 5.86
N ASP A 8 -8.38 -28.77 6.57
CA ASP A 8 -9.20 -28.80 7.80
C ASP A 8 -8.63 -27.86 8.86
N ARG A 9 -7.29 -27.79 8.97
CA ARG A 9 -6.59 -26.87 9.87
C ARG A 9 -6.76 -25.41 9.45
N ILE A 10 -6.74 -25.10 8.15
CA ILE A 10 -7.04 -23.76 7.61
C ILE A 10 -8.46 -23.34 7.98
N VAL A 11 -9.46 -24.22 7.78
CA VAL A 11 -10.85 -23.95 8.15
C VAL A 11 -11.00 -23.68 9.66
N TRP A 12 -10.27 -24.44 10.49
CA TRP A 12 -10.23 -24.19 11.93
C TRP A 12 -9.55 -22.85 12.26
N LYS A 13 -8.39 -22.56 11.67
CA LYS A 13 -7.62 -21.33 11.87
C LYS A 13 -8.41 -20.08 11.45
N LEU A 14 -9.20 -20.15 10.37
CA LEU A 14 -10.12 -19.07 9.98
C LEU A 14 -11.10 -18.69 11.10
N LYS A 15 -11.69 -19.69 11.78
CA LYS A 15 -12.58 -19.45 12.92
C LYS A 15 -11.82 -18.83 14.10
N MET A 16 -10.57 -19.22 14.30
CA MET A 16 -9.72 -18.66 15.36
C MET A 16 -9.29 -17.23 15.06
N ALA A 17 -8.88 -16.93 13.84
CA ALA A 17 -8.56 -15.59 13.37
C ALA A 17 -9.77 -14.65 13.51
N ALA A 18 -10.96 -15.10 13.12
CA ALA A 18 -12.20 -14.33 13.27
C ALA A 18 -12.53 -14.00 14.74
N ARG A 19 -12.26 -14.93 15.68
CA ARG A 19 -12.44 -14.69 17.11
C ARG A 19 -11.37 -13.76 17.68
N ARG A 20 -10.13 -13.87 17.18
CA ARG A 20 -9.00 -13.06 17.63
C ARG A 20 -9.16 -11.59 17.23
N ASP A 21 -9.71 -11.36 16.04
CA ASP A 21 -10.00 -10.05 15.48
C ASP A 21 -11.51 -9.78 15.40
N GLU A 22 -12.22 -9.99 16.51
CA GLU A 22 -13.67 -9.75 16.60
C GLU A 22 -14.06 -8.30 16.24
N ALA A 23 -13.14 -7.36 16.45
CA ALA A 23 -13.32 -5.94 16.13
C ALA A 23 -12.93 -5.57 14.69
N LEU A 24 -12.53 -6.54 13.85
CA LEU A 24 -12.15 -6.37 12.44
C LEU A 24 -11.09 -5.27 12.23
N LYS A 25 -10.05 -5.27 13.07
CA LYS A 25 -8.96 -4.30 13.06
C LYS A 25 -7.83 -4.69 12.11
N GLU A 26 -7.68 -5.97 11.76
CA GLU A 26 -6.68 -6.40 10.81
C GLU A 26 -6.91 -5.76 9.43
N PHE A 27 -5.83 -5.53 8.69
CA PHE A 27 -5.91 -4.83 7.42
C PHE A 27 -6.80 -5.61 6.44
N GLY A 28 -7.90 -4.98 6.00
CA GLY A 28 -8.90 -5.55 5.10
C GLY A 28 -9.94 -6.47 5.75
N ALA A 29 -9.81 -6.79 7.04
CA ALA A 29 -10.79 -7.57 7.80
C ALA A 29 -12.19 -6.93 7.82
N ALA A 30 -12.26 -5.60 7.86
CA ALA A 30 -13.53 -4.87 7.75
C ALA A 30 -14.28 -5.12 6.42
N ARG A 31 -13.58 -5.58 5.37
CA ARG A 31 -14.17 -5.88 4.06
C ARG A 31 -14.67 -7.32 3.98
N HIS A 32 -13.81 -8.29 4.27
CA HIS A 32 -14.16 -9.71 4.12
C HIS A 32 -14.82 -10.30 5.38
N GLY A 33 -14.59 -9.73 6.57
CA GLY A 33 -15.20 -10.14 7.82
C GLY A 33 -14.92 -11.61 8.18
N TYR A 34 -13.75 -12.12 7.78
CA TYR A 34 -13.38 -13.54 7.84
C TYR A 34 -14.38 -14.52 7.21
N ARG A 35 -15.25 -14.04 6.30
CA ARG A 35 -16.21 -14.88 5.58
C ARG A 35 -15.60 -15.44 4.29
N MET A 36 -15.83 -16.72 4.06
CA MET A 36 -15.51 -17.39 2.80
C MET A 36 -16.73 -17.36 1.87
N ASN A 37 -16.47 -17.37 0.57
CA ASN A 37 -17.52 -17.60 -0.42
C ASN A 37 -17.84 -19.10 -0.52
N GLU A 38 -18.93 -19.44 -1.21
CA GLU A 38 -19.30 -20.83 -1.48
C GLU A 38 -18.16 -21.58 -2.20
N THR A 39 -17.98 -22.85 -1.84
CA THR A 39 -16.99 -23.74 -2.47
C THR A 39 -17.38 -24.06 -3.90
N LEU A 40 -16.40 -24.34 -4.74
CA LEU A 40 -16.63 -24.86 -6.09
C LEU A 40 -16.63 -26.39 -6.09
N ASP A 41 -17.44 -26.99 -6.94
CA ASP A 41 -17.33 -28.41 -7.25
C ASP A 41 -16.30 -28.68 -8.36
N ALA A 42 -15.96 -29.96 -8.55
CA ALA A 42 -15.00 -30.39 -9.57
C ALA A 42 -15.42 -30.04 -11.01
N THR A 43 -16.74 -29.95 -11.29
CA THR A 43 -17.26 -29.61 -12.62
C THR A 43 -17.07 -28.13 -12.92
N GLN A 44 -17.29 -27.27 -11.92
CA GLN A 44 -17.07 -25.83 -12.02
C GLN A 44 -15.58 -25.53 -12.24
N ILE A 45 -14.69 -26.22 -11.51
CA ILE A 45 -13.25 -26.09 -11.72
C ILE A 45 -12.84 -26.58 -13.10
N ALA A 46 -13.28 -27.76 -13.53
CA ALA A 46 -12.97 -28.28 -14.85
C ALA A 46 -13.48 -27.37 -15.98
N SER A 47 -14.64 -26.73 -15.78
CA SER A 47 -15.19 -25.75 -16.73
C SER A 47 -14.31 -24.50 -16.82
N PHE A 48 -13.82 -24.00 -15.67
CA PHE A 48 -12.86 -22.90 -15.67
C PHE A 48 -11.56 -23.28 -16.37
N GLU A 49 -10.98 -24.44 -16.04
CA GLU A 49 -9.70 -24.90 -16.62
C GLU A 49 -9.82 -25.12 -18.14
N ALA A 50 -10.94 -25.68 -18.60
CA ALA A 50 -11.23 -25.85 -20.02
C ALA A 50 -11.34 -24.51 -20.76
N ALA A 51 -12.04 -23.53 -20.17
CA ALA A 51 -12.19 -22.21 -20.74
C ALA A 51 -10.88 -21.38 -20.69
N ALA A 52 -10.07 -21.53 -19.63
CA ALA A 52 -8.76 -20.91 -19.51
C ALA A 52 -7.69 -21.61 -20.38
N GLY A 53 -7.90 -22.89 -20.70
CA GLY A 53 -6.93 -23.77 -21.36
C GLY A 53 -5.68 -24.04 -20.52
N VAL A 54 -5.78 -23.97 -19.19
CA VAL A 54 -4.71 -24.21 -18.23
C VAL A 54 -5.30 -24.84 -16.97
N THR A 55 -4.56 -25.73 -16.31
CA THR A 55 -4.97 -26.34 -15.04
C THR A 55 -4.53 -25.49 -13.86
N LEU A 56 -5.35 -25.42 -12.82
CA LEU A 56 -5.05 -24.76 -11.56
C LEU A 56 -4.02 -25.56 -10.75
N PRO A 57 -3.13 -24.89 -10.00
CA PRO A 57 -2.32 -25.53 -8.98
C PRO A 57 -3.17 -26.40 -8.05
N GLU A 58 -2.71 -27.61 -7.75
CA GLU A 58 -3.47 -28.62 -7.01
C GLU A 58 -3.92 -28.04 -5.66
N GLU A 59 -3.00 -27.40 -4.94
CA GLU A 59 -3.24 -26.73 -3.66
C GLU A 59 -4.32 -25.65 -3.73
N PHE A 60 -4.37 -24.90 -4.84
CA PHE A 60 -5.39 -23.86 -5.04
C PHE A 60 -6.73 -24.46 -5.45
N SER A 61 -6.74 -25.48 -6.30
CA SER A 61 -7.95 -26.23 -6.68
C SER A 61 -8.61 -26.88 -5.45
N GLU A 62 -7.82 -27.50 -4.57
CA GLU A 62 -8.32 -28.08 -3.32
C GLU A 62 -8.84 -27.00 -2.36
N PHE A 63 -8.17 -25.84 -2.26
CA PHE A 63 -8.65 -24.71 -1.47
C PHE A 63 -10.05 -24.24 -1.91
N LEU A 64 -10.28 -24.12 -3.22
CA LEU A 64 -11.57 -23.70 -3.77
C LEU A 64 -12.70 -24.70 -3.48
N GLN A 65 -12.38 -26.00 -3.39
CA GLN A 65 -13.34 -27.07 -3.12
C GLN A 65 -13.65 -27.24 -1.64
N VAL A 66 -12.68 -26.99 -0.75
CA VAL A 66 -12.81 -27.28 0.68
C VAL A 66 -13.03 -26.03 1.53
N VAL A 67 -12.34 -24.93 1.21
CA VAL A 67 -12.34 -23.71 2.04
C VAL A 67 -13.30 -22.65 1.49
N GLY A 68 -13.27 -22.41 0.17
CA GLY A 68 -14.22 -21.51 -0.49
C GLY A 68 -13.67 -20.86 -1.76
N ASN A 69 -14.58 -20.38 -2.64
CA ASN A 69 -14.24 -19.65 -3.85
C ASN A 69 -13.76 -18.21 -3.57
N GLY A 70 -12.63 -18.09 -2.89
CA GLY A 70 -12.15 -16.83 -2.33
C GLY A 70 -12.96 -16.38 -1.10
N GLY A 71 -12.90 -15.08 -0.82
CA GLY A 71 -13.43 -14.47 0.41
C GLY A 71 -12.29 -13.99 1.29
N ALA A 72 -12.33 -14.34 2.58
CA ALA A 72 -11.30 -13.95 3.53
C ALA A 72 -9.90 -14.39 3.07
N GLY A 73 -8.92 -13.52 3.29
CA GLY A 73 -7.54 -13.72 2.90
C GLY A 73 -6.73 -12.47 3.22
N PRO A 74 -5.41 -12.49 2.98
CA PRO A 74 -4.56 -11.32 3.13
C PRO A 74 -5.13 -10.08 2.44
N TYR A 75 -4.86 -8.91 3.01
CA TYR A 75 -5.32 -7.63 2.50
C TYR A 75 -6.85 -7.61 2.28
N TYR A 76 -7.33 -7.29 1.08
CA TYR A 76 -8.76 -7.25 0.80
C TYR A 76 -9.41 -8.61 0.57
N GLY A 77 -8.65 -9.70 0.72
CA GLY A 77 -9.12 -11.07 0.53
C GLY A 77 -8.80 -11.65 -0.85
N VAL A 78 -9.20 -12.90 -1.03
CA VAL A 78 -9.03 -13.65 -2.28
C VAL A 78 -10.27 -13.43 -3.15
N THR A 79 -10.06 -12.97 -4.38
CA THR A 79 -11.13 -12.74 -5.35
C THR A 79 -11.71 -14.09 -5.82
N PRO A 80 -13.05 -14.21 -6.01
CA PRO A 80 -13.63 -15.37 -6.65
C PRO A 80 -12.97 -15.70 -7.99
N LEU A 81 -12.83 -16.99 -8.26
CA LEU A 81 -12.31 -17.50 -9.51
C LEU A 81 -13.16 -16.99 -10.68
N LYS A 82 -12.55 -16.19 -11.55
CA LYS A 82 -13.18 -15.62 -12.73
C LYS A 82 -12.19 -15.55 -13.88
N LEU A 83 -12.69 -15.78 -15.09
CA LEU A 83 -11.95 -15.47 -16.31
C LEU A 83 -12.04 -13.96 -16.51
N GLY A 84 -10.89 -13.28 -16.40
CA GLY A 84 -10.78 -11.87 -16.77
C GLY A 84 -10.76 -11.70 -18.28
N GLU A 85 -10.78 -10.43 -18.73
CA GLU A 85 -10.69 -10.05 -20.15
C GLU A 85 -9.41 -10.55 -20.85
N ARG A 86 -8.43 -11.01 -20.06
CA ARG A 86 -7.09 -11.45 -20.47
C ARG A 86 -6.85 -12.91 -20.10
N ALA A 87 -7.84 -13.77 -20.39
CA ALA A 87 -7.75 -15.20 -20.11
C ALA A 87 -6.73 -15.92 -21.00
N ASP A 88 -6.53 -15.42 -22.22
CA ASP A 88 -5.63 -15.96 -23.23
C ASP A 88 -4.17 -16.06 -22.75
N ARG A 89 -3.69 -15.08 -21.96
CA ARG A 89 -2.33 -15.06 -21.40
C ARG A 89 -2.10 -16.07 -20.27
N LEU A 90 -3.15 -16.66 -19.69
CA LEU A 90 -2.99 -17.62 -18.58
C LEU A 90 -2.26 -18.91 -19.03
N ARG A 91 -2.23 -19.18 -20.34
CA ARG A 91 -1.56 -20.34 -20.95
C ARG A 91 -0.09 -20.11 -21.27
N ALA A 92 0.35 -18.86 -21.30
CA ALA A 92 1.75 -18.53 -21.53
C ALA A 92 2.59 -18.96 -20.32
N ASP A 93 3.86 -19.28 -20.53
CA ASP A 93 4.77 -19.58 -19.43
C ASP A 93 5.08 -18.34 -18.60
N CYS A 94 5.13 -18.49 -17.27
CA CYS A 94 5.54 -17.42 -16.38
C CYS A 94 7.03 -17.10 -16.57
N LEU A 95 7.32 -15.86 -16.98
CA LEU A 95 8.68 -15.36 -17.15
C LEU A 95 9.32 -14.88 -15.83
N LEU A 96 8.52 -14.70 -14.79
CA LEU A 96 8.97 -14.15 -13.52
C LEU A 96 9.65 -15.23 -12.66
N SER A 97 10.67 -14.82 -11.91
CA SER A 97 11.41 -15.71 -11.02
C SER A 97 11.72 -15.04 -9.67
N PRO A 98 11.87 -15.80 -8.58
CA PRO A 98 12.19 -15.26 -7.25
C PRO A 98 13.61 -14.68 -7.17
N ASP A 99 14.50 -15.09 -8.06
CA ASP A 99 15.90 -14.66 -8.19
C ASP A 99 16.09 -13.59 -9.28
N MET A 100 15.02 -12.93 -9.68
CA MET A 100 15.05 -11.86 -10.68
C MET A 100 16.00 -10.75 -10.24
N SER A 101 17.04 -10.49 -11.05
CA SER A 101 17.93 -9.35 -10.80
C SER A 101 17.32 -8.05 -11.32
N GLN A 102 17.72 -6.92 -10.73
CA GLN A 102 17.30 -5.60 -11.22
C GLN A 102 17.69 -5.38 -12.69
N ALA A 103 18.89 -5.82 -13.10
CA ALA A 103 19.33 -5.70 -14.48
C ALA A 103 18.42 -6.48 -15.44
N ARG A 104 18.08 -7.73 -15.09
CA ARG A 104 17.17 -8.54 -15.89
C ARG A 104 15.75 -7.97 -15.91
N TRP A 105 15.27 -7.44 -14.79
CA TRP A 105 13.98 -6.77 -14.73
C TRP A 105 13.94 -5.55 -15.66
N ASN A 106 14.95 -4.69 -15.59
CA ASN A 106 15.08 -3.52 -16.46
C ASN A 106 15.10 -3.90 -17.96
N GLU A 107 15.75 -5.00 -18.33
CA GLU A 107 15.70 -5.52 -19.71
C GLU A 107 14.28 -5.93 -20.12
N LEU A 108 13.58 -6.66 -19.25
CA LEU A 108 12.22 -7.13 -19.50
C LEU A 108 11.20 -5.99 -19.55
N THR A 109 11.46 -4.87 -18.87
CA THR A 109 10.56 -3.71 -18.80
C THR A 109 11.00 -2.51 -19.64
N ALA A 110 12.14 -2.58 -20.33
CA ALA A 110 12.68 -1.47 -21.12
C ALA A 110 11.67 -0.92 -22.15
N PHE A 111 10.79 -1.78 -22.67
CA PHE A 111 9.75 -1.42 -23.63
C PHE A 111 8.72 -0.40 -23.08
N LEU A 112 8.60 -0.27 -21.76
CA LEU A 112 7.67 0.68 -21.13
C LEU A 112 8.04 2.13 -21.47
N GLU A 113 9.33 2.44 -21.48
CA GLU A 113 9.88 3.77 -21.78
C GLU A 113 10.11 4.00 -23.28
N GLU A 114 9.95 2.96 -24.11
CA GLU A 114 10.22 3.05 -25.54
C GLU A 114 9.16 3.88 -26.26
N THR A 115 9.53 5.03 -26.81
CA THR A 115 8.59 5.96 -27.47
C THR A 115 8.19 5.51 -28.87
N ALA A 116 8.96 4.60 -29.48
CA ALA A 116 8.67 4.04 -30.79
C ALA A 116 7.50 3.03 -30.78
N LEU A 117 7.24 2.40 -29.63
CA LEU A 117 6.16 1.42 -29.49
C LEU A 117 4.81 2.12 -29.29
N SER A 118 3.83 1.69 -30.07
CA SER A 118 2.43 2.07 -29.87
C SER A 118 1.89 1.53 -28.55
N ARG A 119 0.77 2.11 -28.09
CA ARG A 119 0.07 1.64 -26.88
C ARG A 119 -0.31 0.16 -26.99
N ALA A 120 -0.77 -0.30 -28.15
CA ALA A 120 -1.17 -1.68 -28.37
C ALA A 120 0.03 -2.65 -28.31
N GLU A 121 1.19 -2.25 -28.83
CA GLU A 121 2.42 -3.06 -28.75
C GLU A 121 2.93 -3.15 -27.30
N LYS A 122 2.95 -2.04 -26.56
CA LYS A 122 3.30 -2.07 -25.13
C LYS A 122 2.34 -2.94 -24.33
N GLU A 123 1.06 -2.89 -24.67
CA GLU A 123 0.04 -3.72 -24.03
C GLU A 123 0.22 -5.21 -24.33
N GLN A 124 0.63 -5.56 -25.55
CA GLN A 124 1.00 -6.93 -25.91
C GLN A 124 2.23 -7.40 -25.12
N ARG A 125 3.29 -6.59 -25.04
CA ARG A 125 4.50 -6.89 -24.26
C ARG A 125 4.19 -7.06 -22.77
N LEU A 126 3.27 -6.27 -22.22
CA LEU A 126 2.78 -6.45 -20.85
C LEU A 126 2.03 -7.78 -20.65
N ASN A 127 1.26 -8.21 -21.66
CA ASN A 127 0.59 -9.50 -21.61
C ASN A 127 1.59 -10.66 -21.63
N GLU A 128 2.66 -10.54 -22.42
CA GLU A 128 3.77 -11.50 -22.46
C GLU A 128 4.52 -11.53 -21.11
N LEU A 129 4.88 -10.36 -20.57
CA LEU A 129 5.60 -10.22 -19.30
C LEU A 129 4.88 -10.89 -18.12
N TYR A 130 3.55 -10.73 -18.07
CA TYR A 130 2.71 -11.28 -17.00
C TYR A 130 1.93 -12.53 -17.42
N GLY A 131 2.41 -13.24 -18.45
CA GLY A 131 1.89 -14.53 -18.88
C GLY A 131 1.92 -15.56 -17.75
N GLY A 132 0.93 -16.46 -17.73
CA GLY A 132 0.89 -17.54 -16.74
C GLY A 132 0.51 -17.13 -15.32
N LEU A 133 0.07 -15.88 -15.12
CA LEU A 133 -0.27 -15.34 -13.80
C LEU A 133 -1.77 -15.09 -13.68
N LEU A 134 -2.39 -15.74 -12.70
CA LEU A 134 -3.78 -15.50 -12.32
C LEU A 134 -3.85 -14.45 -11.23
N GLU A 135 -4.58 -13.36 -11.44
CA GLU A 135 -4.88 -12.41 -10.38
C GLU A 135 -5.85 -13.04 -9.37
N ILE A 136 -5.43 -13.08 -8.10
CA ILE A 136 -6.22 -13.68 -7.01
C ILE A 136 -6.64 -12.68 -5.94
N GLY A 137 -6.21 -11.42 -6.03
CA GLY A 137 -6.66 -10.39 -5.10
C GLY A 137 -5.85 -9.10 -5.18
N ALA A 138 -6.39 -8.06 -4.55
CA ALA A 138 -5.76 -6.75 -4.48
C ALA A 138 -5.26 -6.48 -3.07
N MET A 139 -4.07 -5.89 -2.96
CA MET A 139 -3.52 -5.42 -1.69
C MET A 139 -3.97 -4.00 -1.36
N GLY A 140 -4.39 -3.26 -2.39
CA GLY A 140 -4.63 -1.84 -2.35
C GLY A 140 -3.58 -1.07 -3.15
N TRP A 141 -3.90 0.19 -3.45
CA TRP A 141 -3.11 1.01 -4.37
C TRP A 141 -2.86 0.27 -5.68
N THR A 142 -1.60 0.08 -6.05
CA THR A 142 -1.15 -0.52 -7.32
C THR A 142 -0.77 -1.99 -7.19
N PHE A 143 -0.80 -2.57 -5.98
CA PHE A 143 -0.32 -3.93 -5.75
C PHE A 143 -1.42 -4.99 -5.85
N GLU A 144 -1.05 -6.09 -6.51
CA GLU A 144 -1.89 -7.24 -6.79
C GLU A 144 -1.21 -8.53 -6.37
N MET A 145 -1.99 -9.45 -5.82
CA MET A 145 -1.59 -10.82 -5.55
C MET A 145 -1.88 -11.65 -6.79
N ARG A 146 -0.87 -12.32 -7.33
CA ARG A 146 -1.04 -13.26 -8.43
C ARG A 146 -0.51 -14.65 -8.10
N LEU A 147 -1.24 -15.65 -8.56
CA LEU A 147 -0.89 -17.06 -8.50
C LEU A 147 -0.21 -17.48 -9.79
N VAL A 148 0.94 -18.14 -9.69
CA VAL A 148 1.64 -18.69 -10.85
C VAL A 148 0.94 -19.98 -11.30
N LEU A 149 0.38 -20.00 -12.52
CA LEU A 149 -0.32 -21.14 -13.10
C LEU A 149 0.57 -22.05 -13.94
N THR A 150 1.61 -21.51 -14.57
CA THR A 150 2.49 -22.20 -15.54
C THR A 150 3.96 -21.92 -15.25
N GLY A 151 4.86 -22.75 -15.78
CA GLY A 151 6.30 -22.62 -15.60
C GLY A 151 6.85 -23.16 -14.28
N ARG A 152 8.13 -22.84 -14.01
CA ARG A 152 8.95 -23.44 -12.93
C ARG A 152 8.45 -23.14 -11.51
N HIS A 153 7.74 -22.04 -11.31
CA HIS A 153 7.29 -21.56 -10.00
C HIS A 153 5.78 -21.75 -9.77
N ARG A 154 5.15 -22.64 -10.54
CA ARG A 154 3.74 -22.96 -10.46
C ARG A 154 3.28 -23.24 -9.02
N GLY A 155 2.16 -22.65 -8.64
CA GLY A 155 1.56 -22.75 -7.30
C GLY A 155 2.00 -21.68 -6.31
N ARG A 156 3.07 -20.93 -6.59
CA ARG A 156 3.55 -19.84 -5.72
C ARG A 156 2.80 -18.54 -5.94
N ILE A 157 2.89 -17.65 -4.94
CA ILE A 157 2.31 -16.31 -4.97
C ILE A 157 3.38 -15.28 -5.27
N VAL A 158 3.07 -14.39 -6.21
CA VAL A 158 3.89 -13.24 -6.58
C VAL A 158 3.09 -11.96 -6.41
N TYR A 159 3.73 -10.95 -5.84
CA TYR A 159 3.18 -9.63 -5.64
C TYR A 159 3.68 -8.74 -6.77
N ILE A 160 2.73 -8.13 -7.48
CA ILE A 160 3.01 -7.33 -8.68
C ILE A 160 2.51 -5.92 -8.45
N ASP A 161 3.34 -4.95 -8.82
CA ASP A 161 2.99 -3.56 -8.89
C ASP A 161 2.50 -3.19 -10.30
N ARG A 162 1.36 -2.50 -10.40
CA ARG A 162 0.89 -1.90 -11.66
C ARG A 162 1.80 -0.78 -12.18
N THR A 163 2.74 -0.28 -11.38
CA THR A 163 3.79 0.62 -11.88
C THR A 163 5.07 -0.12 -12.31
N HIS A 164 5.02 -1.45 -12.42
CA HIS A 164 6.10 -2.28 -12.97
C HIS A 164 7.41 -2.26 -12.17
N GLN A 165 7.30 -2.20 -10.85
CA GLN A 165 8.42 -2.51 -9.96
C GLN A 165 8.75 -4.00 -9.99
N ILE A 166 9.97 -4.34 -9.58
CA ILE A 166 10.44 -5.72 -9.60
C ILE A 166 9.48 -6.61 -8.78
N PRO A 167 8.95 -7.70 -9.35
CA PRO A 167 7.97 -8.53 -8.67
C PRO A 167 8.56 -9.20 -7.43
N TYR A 168 7.75 -9.32 -6.37
CA TYR A 168 8.16 -9.96 -5.13
C TYR A 168 7.54 -11.35 -5.01
N PHE A 169 8.36 -12.39 -4.97
CA PHE A 169 7.88 -13.74 -4.70
C PHE A 169 7.80 -13.99 -3.20
N THR A 170 6.63 -14.42 -2.75
CA THR A 170 6.42 -14.86 -1.37
C THR A 170 7.31 -16.05 -1.03
N TYR A 171 7.67 -16.21 0.24
CA TYR A 171 8.61 -17.24 0.67
C TYR A 171 8.02 -18.65 0.51
N GLU A 172 6.70 -18.77 0.65
CA GLU A 172 6.00 -20.05 0.71
C GLU A 172 6.05 -20.79 -0.63
N ALA A 173 6.09 -22.12 -0.54
CA ALA A 173 6.25 -22.97 -1.71
C ALA A 173 4.96 -23.09 -2.53
N ASN A 174 3.80 -22.81 -1.93
CA ASN A 174 2.49 -22.92 -2.56
C ASN A 174 1.45 -22.02 -1.88
N PHE A 175 0.27 -21.91 -2.51
CA PHE A 175 -0.86 -21.13 -2.02
C PHE A 175 -1.31 -21.50 -0.60
N LEU A 176 -1.36 -22.80 -0.25
CA LEU A 176 -1.87 -23.22 1.06
C LEU A 176 -0.92 -22.85 2.19
N GLU A 177 0.39 -23.00 2.00
CA GLU A 177 1.40 -22.52 2.96
C GLU A 177 1.30 -21.01 3.16
N TRP A 178 1.18 -20.26 2.06
CA TRP A 178 1.01 -18.80 2.10
C TRP A 178 -0.26 -18.40 2.85
N TYR A 179 -1.40 -19.02 2.54
CA TYR A 179 -2.67 -18.70 3.17
C TYR A 179 -2.70 -19.10 4.65
N GLU A 180 -2.12 -20.26 4.98
CA GLU A 180 -2.06 -20.74 6.34
C GLU A 180 -1.18 -19.88 7.24
N ARG A 181 -0.03 -19.42 6.72
CA ARG A 181 0.86 -18.52 7.44
C ARG A 181 0.16 -17.20 7.79
N TRP A 182 -0.65 -16.64 6.89
CA TRP A 182 -1.45 -15.45 7.17
C TRP A 182 -2.35 -15.64 8.40
N LEU A 183 -3.01 -16.80 8.49
CA LEU A 183 -3.85 -17.11 9.63
C LEU A 183 -3.04 -17.28 10.91
N ASP A 184 -1.85 -17.89 10.84
CA ASP A 184 -0.95 -18.02 11.99
C ASP A 184 -0.50 -16.66 12.51
N GLU A 185 -0.19 -15.71 11.62
CA GLU A 185 0.19 -14.36 11.99
C GLU A 185 -0.97 -13.61 12.67
N ILE A 186 -2.20 -13.73 12.17
CA ILE A 186 -3.37 -13.14 12.85
C ILE A 186 -3.60 -13.78 14.21
N ILE A 187 -3.59 -15.11 14.30
CA ILE A 187 -3.82 -15.83 15.56
C ILE A 187 -2.73 -15.48 16.58
N GLY A 188 -1.49 -15.35 16.13
CA GLY A 188 -0.35 -14.91 16.94
C GLY A 188 -0.40 -13.43 17.34
N GLY A 189 -1.26 -12.63 16.71
CA GLY A 189 -1.37 -11.19 16.98
C GLY A 189 -0.24 -10.35 16.40
N TYR A 190 0.38 -10.83 15.31
CA TYR A 190 1.36 -10.08 14.54
C TYR A 190 0.67 -9.00 13.69
N ASP A 191 1.40 -7.94 13.33
CA ASP A 191 0.91 -6.93 12.40
C ASP A 191 0.97 -7.48 10.96
N THR A 192 -0.19 -7.66 10.33
CA THR A 192 -0.27 -8.24 8.97
C THR A 192 -0.32 -7.20 7.86
N GLY A 193 -0.07 -5.92 8.15
CA GLY A 193 -0.12 -4.83 7.17
C GLY A 193 0.80 -5.03 5.94
N TRP A 194 1.91 -5.75 6.11
CA TRP A 194 2.86 -6.12 5.06
C TRP A 194 3.06 -7.64 4.96
N PHE A 195 1.95 -8.39 5.08
CA PHE A 195 1.96 -9.85 5.06
C PHE A 195 2.85 -10.44 3.94
N ALA A 196 3.63 -11.45 4.30
CA ALA A 196 4.57 -12.18 3.43
C ALA A 196 5.72 -11.38 2.79
N MET A 197 5.83 -10.06 3.04
CA MET A 197 7.02 -9.26 2.67
C MET A 197 8.12 -9.31 3.75
N GLU A 198 7.74 -9.61 5.00
CA GLU A 198 8.65 -9.85 6.14
C GLU A 198 8.90 -11.36 6.31
N ARG A 199 10.13 -11.79 6.65
CA ARG A 199 10.34 -13.12 7.24
C ARG A 199 9.95 -13.04 8.72
N SER A 200 9.27 -14.05 9.25
CA SER A 200 8.82 -14.12 10.65
C SER A 200 9.95 -14.15 11.70
N GLU A 201 11.21 -14.00 11.28
CA GLU A 201 12.38 -13.84 12.14
C GLU A 201 13.29 -12.73 11.59
N GLY A 202 13.04 -11.49 12.01
CA GLY A 202 14.10 -10.49 12.19
C GLY A 202 14.62 -9.67 11.00
N ASP A 203 14.27 -9.97 9.75
CA ASP A 203 14.86 -9.25 8.61
C ASP A 203 14.02 -8.03 8.17
N ARG A 204 14.04 -6.95 8.98
CA ARG A 204 13.63 -5.60 8.54
C ARG A 204 14.33 -5.17 7.23
N GLY A 205 15.53 -5.69 6.98
CA GLY A 205 16.37 -5.33 5.83
C GLY A 205 15.80 -5.64 4.44
N MET A 206 14.93 -6.63 4.27
CA MET A 206 14.31 -6.92 2.95
C MET A 206 13.09 -6.07 2.67
N VAL A 207 12.32 -5.73 3.72
CA VAL A 207 11.25 -4.73 3.61
C VAL A 207 11.83 -3.34 3.44
N ASP A 208 12.90 -3.00 4.16
CA ASP A 208 13.63 -1.74 3.96
C ASP A 208 14.31 -1.72 2.59
N PHE A 209 14.87 -2.82 2.08
CA PHE A 209 15.43 -2.90 0.72
C PHE A 209 14.35 -2.76 -0.35
N TYR A 210 13.21 -3.43 -0.18
CA TYR A 210 12.05 -3.26 -1.04
C TYR A 210 11.57 -1.81 -0.99
N LEU A 211 11.16 -1.28 0.16
CA LEU A 211 10.70 0.10 0.40
C LEU A 211 11.72 1.19 0.01
N SER A 212 13.03 0.93 0.13
CA SER A 212 14.10 1.84 -0.32
C SER A 212 14.38 1.75 -1.81
N SER A 213 14.03 0.64 -2.46
CA SER A 213 14.05 0.47 -3.93
C SER A 213 12.81 1.02 -4.64
N LEU A 214 11.73 1.34 -3.91
CA LEU A 214 10.49 1.86 -4.51
C LEU A 214 10.64 3.35 -4.80
N GLU A 215 10.24 3.74 -6.01
CA GLU A 215 10.18 5.11 -6.48
C GLU A 215 9.43 6.02 -5.50
N GLU A 216 9.76 7.31 -5.51
CA GLU A 216 9.16 8.41 -4.72
C GLU A 216 7.65 8.26 -4.48
N LYS A 217 6.89 7.84 -5.50
CA LYS A 217 5.43 7.66 -5.46
C LYS A 217 4.95 6.58 -4.47
N VAL A 218 5.73 5.52 -4.27
CA VAL A 218 5.33 4.45 -3.35
C VAL A 218 5.64 4.80 -1.91
N LYS A 219 6.76 5.50 -1.66
CA LYS A 219 7.05 6.09 -0.35
C LYS A 219 5.92 7.04 0.09
N VAL A 220 5.50 7.92 -0.82
CA VAL A 220 4.33 8.80 -0.64
C VAL A 220 3.08 8.00 -0.32
N SER A 221 2.79 6.93 -1.09
CA SER A 221 1.58 6.12 -0.91
C SER A 221 1.56 5.32 0.41
N ALA A 222 2.71 4.79 0.83
CA ALA A 222 2.87 4.07 2.08
C ALA A 222 2.64 5.00 3.28
N ILE A 223 3.23 6.19 3.24
CA ILE A 223 3.03 7.24 4.25
C ILE A 223 1.55 7.65 4.28
N GLN A 224 0.95 7.97 3.12
CA GLN A 224 -0.47 8.34 3.05
C GLN A 224 -1.42 7.23 3.55
N GLY A 225 -1.04 5.95 3.40
CA GLY A 225 -1.75 4.81 3.98
C GLY A 225 -1.93 4.90 5.49
N MET A 226 -1.00 5.57 6.19
CA MET A 226 -1.03 5.74 7.65
C MET A 226 -2.17 6.65 8.13
N HIS A 227 -2.86 7.40 7.25
CA HIS A 227 -4.11 8.10 7.61
C HIS A 227 -5.19 7.14 8.14
N LYS A 228 -5.12 5.85 7.80
CA LYS A 228 -6.06 4.82 8.26
C LYS A 228 -5.86 4.43 9.72
N LEU A 229 -4.70 4.77 10.30
CA LEU A 229 -4.41 4.49 11.71
C LEU A 229 -5.24 5.42 12.60
N LYS A 230 -5.89 4.83 13.61
CA LYS A 230 -6.70 5.57 14.59
C LYS A 230 -5.81 6.40 15.54
N LYS A 231 -4.63 5.89 15.88
CA LYS A 231 -3.61 6.57 16.69
C LYS A 231 -2.23 6.12 16.21
N LEU A 232 -1.28 7.05 16.18
CA LEU A 232 0.11 6.73 15.83
C LEU A 232 0.84 6.21 17.08
N LYS A 233 1.67 5.18 16.90
CA LYS A 233 2.59 4.72 17.94
C LYS A 233 3.82 5.64 17.96
N PRO A 234 4.54 5.79 19.08
CA PRO A 234 5.75 6.62 19.16
C PRO A 234 6.76 6.34 18.04
N GLU A 235 6.98 5.07 17.72
CA GLU A 235 7.92 4.65 16.68
C GLU A 235 7.46 5.10 15.28
N THR A 236 6.15 5.18 15.05
CA THR A 236 5.57 5.70 13.80
C THR A 236 5.68 7.22 13.72
N ILE A 237 5.59 7.92 14.87
CA ILE A 237 5.78 9.37 14.95
C ILE A 237 7.25 9.71 14.64
N ASP A 238 8.18 8.95 15.20
CA ASP A 238 9.62 9.11 14.96
C ASP A 238 9.95 8.86 13.49
N PHE A 239 9.44 7.77 12.92
CA PHE A 239 9.58 7.46 11.49
C PHE A 239 9.05 8.60 10.60
N LEU A 240 7.83 9.08 10.84
CA LEU A 240 7.23 10.19 10.07
C LEU A 240 8.02 11.50 10.23
N SER A 241 8.58 11.73 11.42
CA SER A 241 9.44 12.89 11.69
C SER A 241 10.73 12.82 10.87
N GLU A 242 11.36 11.65 10.77
CA GLU A 242 12.51 11.43 9.88
C GLU A 242 12.15 11.63 8.41
N GLN A 243 10.97 11.15 7.97
CA GLN A 243 10.52 11.33 6.58
C GLN A 243 10.21 12.79 6.23
N CYS A 244 9.89 13.64 7.21
CA CYS A 244 9.77 15.09 7.01
C CYS A 244 11.10 15.77 6.66
N GLU A 245 12.23 15.07 6.78
CA GLU A 245 13.58 15.55 6.46
C GLU A 245 14.20 14.88 5.22
N GLU A 246 13.46 14.00 4.56
CA GLU A 246 13.91 13.23 3.39
C GLU A 246 14.26 14.15 2.20
N ARG A 247 15.07 13.69 1.22
CA ARG A 247 15.48 14.49 0.05
C ARG A 247 14.32 14.82 -0.90
N SER A 248 13.35 13.93 -1.06
CA SER A 248 12.16 14.12 -1.91
C SER A 248 11.16 15.06 -1.25
N ALA A 249 10.77 16.10 -1.99
CA ALA A 249 9.71 17.02 -1.56
C ALA A 249 8.36 16.31 -1.41
N ALA A 250 8.02 15.39 -2.31
CA ALA A 250 6.76 14.66 -2.26
C ALA A 250 6.65 13.80 -1.00
N VAL A 251 7.74 13.11 -0.62
CA VAL A 251 7.80 12.29 0.61
C VAL A 251 7.67 13.17 1.86
N ARG A 252 8.39 14.30 1.91
CA ARG A 252 8.26 15.27 3.01
C ARG A 252 6.84 15.80 3.15
N ILE A 253 6.20 16.17 2.03
CA ILE A 253 4.82 16.66 1.99
C ILE A 253 3.87 15.61 2.57
N ALA A 254 3.93 14.37 2.08
CA ALA A 254 3.05 13.30 2.54
C ALA A 254 3.26 12.97 4.04
N ALA A 255 4.51 12.93 4.50
CA ALA A 255 4.81 12.70 5.93
C ALA A 255 4.22 13.81 6.80
N LEU A 256 4.39 15.05 6.37
CA LEU A 256 3.89 16.22 7.07
C LEU A 256 2.36 16.27 7.12
N GLU A 257 1.66 15.85 6.06
CA GLU A 257 0.20 15.74 6.03
C GLU A 257 -0.31 14.78 7.10
N VAL A 258 0.24 13.56 7.14
CA VAL A 258 -0.17 12.52 8.10
C VAL A 258 0.11 12.97 9.52
N LEU A 259 1.33 13.46 9.77
CA LEU A 259 1.76 13.90 11.10
C LEU A 259 0.89 15.07 11.59
N SER A 260 0.58 16.04 10.73
CA SER A 260 -0.28 17.17 11.07
C SER A 260 -1.71 16.74 11.44
N GLN A 261 -2.26 15.77 10.72
CA GLN A 261 -3.64 15.35 10.98
C GLN A 261 -3.76 14.46 12.21
N LYS A 262 -2.74 13.65 12.50
CA LYS A 262 -2.79 12.63 13.55
C LYS A 262 -2.11 13.02 14.85
N GLU A 263 -0.98 13.72 14.78
CA GLU A 263 -0.13 14.10 15.92
C GLU A 263 0.43 15.51 15.71
N TYR A 264 -0.46 16.50 15.72
CA TYR A 264 -0.17 17.88 15.32
C TYR A 264 1.00 18.51 16.08
N ALA A 265 1.17 18.19 17.37
CA ALA A 265 2.27 18.70 18.19
C ALA A 265 3.65 18.32 17.65
N ALA A 266 3.80 17.09 17.12
CA ALA A 266 5.03 16.63 16.50
C ALA A 266 5.27 17.26 15.11
N ALA A 267 4.19 17.68 14.42
CA ALA A 267 4.27 18.30 13.10
C ALA A 267 4.70 19.78 13.11
N ILE A 268 4.55 20.49 14.24
CA ILE A 268 4.84 21.94 14.36
C ILE A 268 6.20 22.36 13.77
N PRO A 269 7.35 21.77 14.17
CA PRO A 269 8.65 22.22 13.67
C PRO A 269 8.77 22.04 12.15
N PHE A 270 8.17 20.98 11.60
CA PHE A 270 8.19 20.68 10.18
C PHE A 270 7.25 21.60 9.38
N LEU A 271 6.08 21.96 9.93
CA LEU A 271 5.17 22.95 9.35
C LEU A 271 5.83 24.33 9.25
N ALA A 272 6.54 24.75 10.31
CA ALA A 272 7.27 26.02 10.32
C ALA A 272 8.37 26.05 9.24
N ARG A 273 9.15 24.98 9.11
CA ARG A 273 10.17 24.84 8.07
C ARG A 273 9.57 24.84 6.67
N ALA A 274 8.46 24.13 6.47
CA ALA A 274 7.78 24.04 5.17
C ALA A 274 7.21 25.39 4.71
N LEU A 275 6.75 26.26 5.62
CA LEU A 275 6.34 27.63 5.30
C LEU A 275 7.49 28.53 4.80
N ASP A 276 8.73 28.18 5.13
CA ASP A 276 9.95 28.85 4.66
C ASP A 276 10.61 28.15 3.46
N SER A 277 10.00 27.07 2.96
CA SER A 277 10.56 26.33 1.83
C SER A 277 10.65 27.18 0.56
N LYS A 278 11.71 26.96 -0.22
CA LYS A 278 11.84 27.53 -1.57
C LYS A 278 10.81 26.93 -2.54
N LEU A 279 10.30 25.73 -2.25
CA LEU A 279 9.31 25.04 -3.07
C LEU A 279 7.89 25.49 -2.72
N ALA A 280 7.14 25.95 -3.72
CA ALA A 280 5.78 26.47 -3.52
C ALA A 280 4.80 25.39 -3.04
N GLU A 281 4.97 24.15 -3.50
CA GLU A 281 4.16 22.99 -3.10
C GLU A 281 4.26 22.68 -1.60
N GLU A 282 5.45 22.80 -1.00
CA GLU A 282 5.64 22.59 0.44
C GLU A 282 5.00 23.71 1.26
N ARG A 283 5.16 24.96 0.80
CA ARG A 283 4.51 26.12 1.42
C ARG A 283 3.00 26.00 1.37
N LEU A 284 2.44 25.64 0.21
CA LEU A 284 1.00 25.44 0.02
C LEU A 284 0.46 24.31 0.90
N ASN A 285 1.15 23.18 0.97
CA ASN A 285 0.75 22.08 1.84
C ASN A 285 0.73 22.53 3.31
N ALA A 286 1.79 23.19 3.79
CA ALA A 286 1.84 23.68 5.16
C ALA A 286 0.67 24.62 5.50
N VAL A 287 0.38 25.58 4.61
CA VAL A 287 -0.77 26.49 4.75
C VAL A 287 -2.09 25.72 4.82
N ARG A 288 -2.31 24.73 3.95
CA ARG A 288 -3.53 23.90 3.95
C ARG A 288 -3.67 23.07 5.24
N GLN A 289 -2.61 22.41 5.69
CA GLN A 289 -2.67 21.60 6.92
C GLN A 289 -2.93 22.46 8.16
N ILE A 290 -2.40 23.69 8.19
CA ILE A 290 -2.72 24.68 9.23
C ILE A 290 -4.20 25.07 9.14
N GLY A 291 -4.73 25.28 7.94
CA GLY A 291 -6.10 25.71 7.71
C GLY A 291 -7.19 24.69 8.03
N ILE A 292 -6.88 23.39 7.97
CA ILE A 292 -7.83 22.31 8.26
C ILE A 292 -8.25 22.27 9.76
N ARG A 293 -7.46 22.81 10.69
CA ARG A 293 -7.68 22.67 12.15
C ARG A 293 -8.30 23.90 12.87
N SER A 294 -8.95 24.86 12.19
CA SER A 294 -9.57 26.07 12.81
C SER A 294 -10.44 25.76 14.06
N ASP A 295 -10.59 26.55 15.13
CA ASP A 295 -10.12 27.92 15.48
C ASP A 295 -9.58 28.03 16.94
N ALA A 296 -9.82 27.04 17.83
CA ALA A 296 -9.46 27.17 19.26
C ALA A 296 -8.12 26.50 19.62
N GLU A 297 -7.83 25.32 19.06
CA GLU A 297 -6.59 24.60 19.34
C GLU A 297 -5.39 25.27 18.68
N LEU A 298 -5.53 25.78 17.45
CA LEU A 298 -4.44 26.45 16.76
C LEU A 298 -4.07 27.78 17.42
N ALA A 299 -5.04 28.62 17.79
CA ALA A 299 -4.79 29.87 18.50
C ALA A 299 -4.13 29.62 19.88
N ALA A 300 -4.61 28.62 20.62
CA ALA A 300 -4.03 28.23 21.91
C ALA A 300 -2.63 27.61 21.79
N LEU A 301 -2.36 26.84 20.74
CA LEU A 301 -1.04 26.23 20.47
C LEU A 301 -0.05 27.29 19.98
N LEU A 302 -0.50 28.23 19.14
CA LEU A 302 0.26 29.39 18.72
C LEU A 302 0.58 30.28 19.94
N GLU A 303 -0.39 30.59 20.80
CA GLU A 303 -0.17 31.41 22.01
C GLU A 303 0.67 30.71 23.10
N ARG A 304 0.51 29.40 23.33
CA ARG A 304 1.25 28.66 24.39
C ARG A 304 2.67 28.25 24.01
N ARG A 305 2.95 28.01 22.73
CA ARG A 305 4.22 27.41 22.28
C ARG A 305 5.09 28.33 21.42
N LEU A 306 4.60 29.49 20.95
CA LEU A 306 5.46 30.48 20.28
C LEU A 306 6.44 31.30 21.14
N PRO A 307 6.49 31.25 22.48
CA PRO A 307 7.59 31.92 23.18
C PRO A 307 8.97 31.26 22.95
N GLU A 308 9.00 29.99 22.54
CA GLU A 308 10.24 29.23 22.28
C GLU A 308 10.61 29.17 20.78
N CYS A 309 9.67 29.50 19.89
CA CYS A 309 9.90 29.76 18.45
C CYS A 309 9.30 31.13 18.09
N GLY A 310 9.90 32.19 18.63
CA GLY A 310 9.38 33.58 18.61
C GLY A 310 8.89 34.04 17.24
N THR A 311 7.73 34.71 17.18
CA THR A 311 7.11 35.46 16.06
C THR A 311 7.08 34.87 14.64
N HIS A 312 7.76 33.74 14.40
CA HIS A 312 8.24 33.35 13.08
C HIS A 312 7.16 32.70 12.23
N ALA A 313 6.32 31.81 12.80
CA ALA A 313 5.24 31.18 12.04
C ALA A 313 4.19 32.20 11.56
N ARG A 314 3.90 33.22 12.37
CA ARG A 314 3.01 34.32 11.98
C ARG A 314 3.64 35.23 10.93
N GLU A 315 4.89 35.63 11.12
CA GLU A 315 5.65 36.38 10.11
C GLU A 315 5.73 35.61 8.78
N LEU A 316 5.90 34.29 8.83
CA LEU A 316 5.90 33.41 7.67
C LEU A 316 4.53 33.37 6.98
N LEU A 317 3.42 33.32 7.72
CA LEU A 317 2.08 33.44 7.13
C LEU A 317 1.84 34.84 6.54
N GLU A 318 2.21 35.91 7.24
CA GLU A 318 2.12 37.28 6.72
C GLU A 318 2.98 37.47 5.45
N ARG A 319 4.14 36.82 5.38
CA ARG A 319 4.99 36.77 4.18
C ARG A 319 4.35 35.97 3.04
N ASN A 320 3.81 34.79 3.34
CA ASN A 320 3.12 33.94 2.36
C ASN A 320 1.81 34.56 1.84
N ALA A 321 1.19 35.49 2.57
CA ALA A 321 0.07 36.30 2.06
C ALA A 321 0.47 37.24 0.91
N ARG A 322 1.78 37.41 0.68
CA ARG A 322 2.41 38.14 -0.43
C ARG A 322 3.22 37.22 -1.35
N ASP A 323 3.06 35.90 -1.24
CA ASP A 323 3.78 34.90 -2.06
C ASP A 323 3.56 35.14 -3.56
N GLU A 324 4.47 34.71 -4.44
CA GLU A 324 4.30 34.85 -5.89
C GLU A 324 3.20 33.90 -6.43
N ASN A 325 2.93 32.79 -5.75
CA ASN A 325 1.86 31.85 -6.08
C ASN A 325 0.49 32.37 -5.59
N ALA A 326 -0.46 32.53 -6.51
CA ALA A 326 -1.79 33.08 -6.23
C ALA A 326 -2.60 32.26 -5.22
N GLU A 327 -2.51 30.93 -5.28
CA GLU A 327 -3.26 30.04 -4.41
C GLU A 327 -2.74 30.12 -2.96
N ILE A 328 -1.42 30.21 -2.79
CA ILE A 328 -0.79 30.41 -1.47
C ILE A 328 -1.22 31.75 -0.88
N ARG A 329 -1.23 32.83 -1.69
CA ARG A 329 -1.69 34.15 -1.23
C ARG A 329 -3.14 34.10 -0.76
N GLU A 330 -4.04 33.57 -1.59
CA GLU A 330 -5.47 33.53 -1.31
C GLU A 330 -5.78 32.70 -0.05
N GLU A 331 -5.21 31.50 0.06
CA GLU A 331 -5.45 30.65 1.21
C GLU A 331 -4.81 31.22 2.49
N THR A 332 -3.64 31.85 2.39
CA THR A 332 -3.00 32.49 3.55
C THR A 332 -3.75 33.75 4.01
N GLN A 333 -4.25 34.57 3.08
CA GLN A 333 -5.09 35.73 3.42
C GLN A 333 -6.42 35.29 4.05
N ARG A 334 -7.02 34.22 3.53
CA ARG A 334 -8.20 33.58 4.13
C ARG A 334 -7.91 33.14 5.57
N LEU A 335 -6.76 32.52 5.83
CA LEU A 335 -6.37 32.11 7.18
C LEU A 335 -6.13 33.31 8.11
N LEU A 336 -5.34 34.30 7.69
CA LEU A 336 -5.08 35.52 8.48
C LEU A 336 -6.38 36.27 8.84
N SER A 337 -7.35 36.30 7.92
CA SER A 337 -8.66 36.91 8.18
C SER A 337 -9.51 36.13 9.20
N LYS A 338 -9.42 34.79 9.22
CA LYS A 338 -10.08 33.93 10.22
C LYS A 338 -9.50 34.12 11.62
N PHE A 339 -8.18 34.30 11.74
CA PHE A 339 -7.51 34.55 13.03
C PHE A 339 -7.72 35.96 13.60
N ARG A 340 -8.59 36.80 12.99
CA ARG A 340 -8.87 38.19 13.42
C ARG A 340 -7.64 39.08 13.54
N VAL A 341 -6.61 38.84 12.72
CA VAL A 341 -5.41 39.68 12.70
C VAL A 341 -5.52 40.68 11.54
N LYS A 342 -5.46 41.98 11.85
CA LYS A 342 -5.33 43.03 10.81
C LYS A 342 -3.96 42.89 10.14
N VAL A 343 -3.94 42.51 8.87
CA VAL A 343 -2.74 42.63 8.03
C VAL A 343 -2.43 44.11 7.88
N ASN A 344 -1.31 44.58 8.45
CA ASN A 344 -0.86 45.95 8.22
C ASN A 344 -0.44 46.07 6.75
N LYS A 345 -1.16 46.93 6.01
CA LYS A 345 -0.75 47.38 4.69
C LYS A 345 0.47 48.28 4.87
N SER A 346 1.62 47.82 4.39
CA SER A 346 2.81 48.64 4.13
C SER A 346 2.83 48.98 2.65
#